data_AF-A0A652KF22-F1
#
_entry.id   AF-A0A652KF22-F1
#
_cell.length_a   1.000
_cell.length_b   1.000
_cell.length_c   1.000
_cell.angle_alpha   90.00
_cell.angle_beta   90.00
_cell.angle_gamma   90.00
#
_symmetry.space_group_name_H-M   'P 1'
#
loop_
_entity.id
_entity.type
_entity.pdbx_description
1 polymer ?
#
loop_
_entity_poly.entity_id
_entity_poly.type
_entity_poly.pdbx_seq_one_letter_code
_entity_poly.pdbx_strand_id
1 'polypeptide(L)'
;MTVTEENQDYGPGIDPERLAVCLGVLDELDELDVDHPDAIRVRRATAGIYRTVKQRRRQERRAFKTANDKAVTEATATGSAQRIDDETEGILPSSVTEEGRIAGILQRPRSCYVCKTRFVEVDYFYHQLCQKCAAENRTKREARADLTGKRALLTGGRAKIGMYIALRLLRDGAHTTITTRFPKDAIRRFKAMEDSGDWMHRLEVVGIDLRDPAQAVALADRMTEAGPLDILINNATQTVRRLPSAYAALVEGESAGLPAGELPAHHVIGAFNSGAVGELVGSSELPAGVRDLAAQQVADLALVAGNATIAKHLDGTAIDAGGLVPDVVDSNTWVQSIEQISPVELLETQLCNYTAPFILISKLRPVMAEAARKAASGRSYVVNVSAMEGVFSRGYKGAGHPNTNAAKAAMNMVTRTSGEEMFKTDGILMTSVDTGWITDERPHFDKLRLAEAGFHAPLDLVDGAARVYDPIVRGEDGVDLYGCFLKDYAPANW
;
A
#
# COMPACT_ATOMS: atom_id res chain seq x y z
N MET A 1 -41.05 -11.07 26.10
CA MET A 1 -41.25 -9.61 26.22
C MET A 1 -41.79 -9.12 24.88
N THR A 2 -43.07 -8.79 24.88
CA THR A 2 -43.82 -8.21 23.77
C THR A 2 -43.29 -6.81 23.49
N VAL A 3 -42.62 -6.63 22.35
CA VAL A 3 -42.26 -5.30 21.84
C VAL A 3 -43.57 -4.62 21.48
N THR A 4 -43.90 -3.58 22.24
CA THR A 4 -44.99 -2.64 21.97
C THR A 4 -44.78 -2.04 20.58
N GLU A 5 -45.77 -2.16 19.71
CA GLU A 5 -45.85 -1.45 18.44
C GLU A 5 -45.79 0.05 18.73
N GLU A 6 -44.65 0.69 18.46
CA GLU A 6 -44.54 2.13 18.46
C GLU A 6 -45.47 2.69 17.36
N ASN A 7 -46.36 3.60 17.75
CA ASN A 7 -47.25 4.35 16.88
C ASN A 7 -46.40 5.15 15.86
N GLN A 8 -46.17 4.57 14.68
CA GLN A 8 -45.58 5.31 13.56
C GLN A 8 -46.62 6.32 13.03
N ASP A 9 -46.33 7.60 13.19
CA ASP A 9 -47.08 8.68 12.54
C ASP A 9 -46.74 8.71 11.04
N TYR A 10 -47.70 8.33 10.20
CA TYR A 10 -47.54 8.27 8.74
C TYR A 10 -47.91 9.58 8.03
N GLY A 11 -48.30 10.64 8.77
CA GLY A 11 -48.79 11.90 8.21
C GLY A 11 -50.20 11.79 7.60
N PRO A 12 -50.70 12.86 6.95
CA PRO A 12 -52.05 12.88 6.40
C PRO A 12 -52.21 11.90 5.22
N GLY A 13 -53.22 11.03 5.31
CA GLY A 13 -53.58 10.09 4.25
C GLY A 13 -54.36 10.73 3.10
N ILE A 14 -54.89 9.88 2.20
CA ILE A 14 -55.80 10.31 1.12
C ILE A 14 -57.16 10.66 1.75
N ASP A 15 -57.79 11.73 1.26
CA ASP A 15 -59.16 12.12 1.63
C ASP A 15 -60.15 10.93 1.52
N PRO A 16 -60.99 10.65 2.55
CA PRO A 16 -61.82 9.45 2.60
C PRO A 16 -62.82 9.33 1.43
N GLU A 17 -63.43 10.43 1.00
CA GLU A 17 -64.39 10.41 -0.11
C GLU A 17 -63.70 10.07 -1.43
N ARG A 18 -62.52 10.67 -1.66
CA ARG A 18 -61.70 10.36 -2.84
C ARG A 18 -61.18 8.92 -2.85
N LEU A 19 -60.85 8.38 -1.68
CA LEU A 19 -60.44 6.97 -1.55
C LEU A 19 -61.62 6.04 -1.87
N ALA A 20 -62.82 6.33 -1.36
CA ALA A 20 -64.03 5.57 -1.67
C ALA A 20 -64.34 5.56 -3.19
N VAL A 21 -64.23 6.72 -3.86
CA VAL A 21 -64.37 6.81 -5.32
C VAL A 21 -63.32 5.97 -6.05
N CYS A 22 -62.05 6.02 -5.61
CA CYS A 22 -60.99 5.24 -6.22
C CYS A 22 -61.21 3.73 -6.10
N LEU A 23 -61.70 3.26 -4.95
CA LEU A 23 -62.00 1.84 -4.73
C LEU A 23 -63.22 1.39 -5.54
N GLY A 24 -64.27 2.21 -5.63
CA GLY A 24 -65.43 1.91 -6.47
C GLY A 24 -65.08 1.73 -7.95
N VAL A 25 -64.18 2.58 -8.48
CA VAL A 25 -63.67 2.44 -9.86
C VAL A 25 -62.88 1.14 -10.07
N LEU A 26 -62.21 0.62 -9.03
CA LEU A 26 -61.52 -0.67 -9.10
C LEU A 26 -62.50 -1.84 -9.08
N ASP A 27 -63.62 -1.73 -8.36
CA ASP A 27 -64.66 -2.77 -8.34
C ASP A 27 -65.39 -2.83 -9.70
N GLU A 28 -65.71 -1.69 -10.32
CA GLU A 28 -66.32 -1.62 -11.67
C GLU A 28 -65.42 -2.25 -12.76
N LEU A 29 -64.10 -2.28 -12.55
CA LEU A 29 -63.14 -2.87 -13.48
C LEU A 29 -63.37 -4.38 -13.68
N ASP A 30 -63.86 -5.08 -12.67
CA ASP A 30 -64.08 -6.53 -12.69
C ASP A 30 -65.33 -6.91 -13.50
N GLU A 31 -66.21 -5.95 -13.79
CA GLU A 31 -67.39 -6.13 -14.65
C GLU A 31 -67.10 -5.84 -16.13
N LEU A 32 -65.97 -5.20 -16.45
CA LEU A 32 -65.57 -4.86 -17.82
C LEU A 32 -64.87 -6.02 -18.53
N ASP A 33 -65.03 -6.06 -19.86
CA ASP A 33 -64.27 -6.97 -20.72
C ASP A 33 -62.75 -6.79 -20.54
N VAL A 34 -62.00 -7.90 -20.63
CA VAL A 34 -60.55 -7.93 -20.39
C VAL A 34 -59.79 -6.97 -21.32
N ASP A 35 -60.23 -6.82 -22.56
CA ASP A 35 -59.58 -5.97 -23.56
C ASP A 35 -60.20 -4.56 -23.64
N HIS A 36 -61.10 -4.20 -22.72
CA HIS A 36 -61.68 -2.85 -22.67
C HIS A 36 -60.58 -1.77 -22.47
N PRO A 37 -60.56 -0.68 -23.27
CA PRO A 37 -59.52 0.34 -23.19
C PRO A 37 -59.32 0.94 -21.79
N ASP A 38 -60.41 1.16 -21.04
CA ASP A 38 -60.34 1.69 -19.67
C ASP A 38 -59.81 0.66 -18.68
N ALA A 39 -60.17 -0.63 -18.85
CA ALA A 39 -59.65 -1.71 -18.02
C ALA A 39 -58.13 -1.87 -18.21
N ILE A 40 -57.64 -1.79 -19.45
CA ILE A 40 -56.21 -1.78 -19.77
C ILE A 40 -55.51 -0.56 -19.14
N ARG A 41 -56.12 0.63 -19.21
CA ARG A 41 -55.55 1.87 -18.68
C ARG A 41 -55.37 1.82 -17.16
N VAL A 42 -56.39 1.37 -16.43
CA VAL A 42 -56.34 1.23 -14.96
C VAL A 42 -55.38 0.12 -14.55
N ARG A 43 -55.39 -1.05 -15.21
CA ARG A 43 -54.41 -2.14 -14.94
C ARG A 43 -52.96 -1.70 -15.16
N ARG A 44 -52.68 -0.90 -16.20
CA ARG A 44 -51.34 -0.32 -16.42
C ARG A 44 -50.96 0.66 -15.32
N ALA A 45 -51.89 1.51 -14.88
CA ALA A 45 -51.65 2.46 -13.80
C ALA A 45 -51.35 1.76 -12.46
N THR A 46 -52.16 0.76 -12.08
CA THR A 46 -51.96 -0.03 -10.85
C THR A 46 -50.69 -0.87 -10.90
N ALA A 47 -50.37 -1.48 -12.05
CA ALA A 47 -49.08 -2.15 -12.26
C ALA A 47 -47.89 -1.19 -12.10
N GLY A 48 -48.03 0.06 -12.56
CA GLY A 48 -47.04 1.13 -12.36
C GLY A 48 -46.83 1.46 -10.88
N ILE A 49 -47.91 1.58 -10.11
CA ILE A 49 -47.87 1.83 -8.66
C ILE A 49 -47.14 0.68 -7.94
N TYR A 50 -47.53 -0.57 -8.20
CA TYR A 50 -46.90 -1.74 -7.58
C TYR A 50 -45.41 -1.86 -7.91
N ARG A 51 -45.02 -1.64 -9.18
CA ARG A 51 -43.62 -1.63 -9.61
C ARG A 51 -42.82 -0.54 -8.88
N THR A 52 -43.37 0.66 -8.77
CA THR A 52 -42.74 1.79 -8.07
C THR A 52 -42.53 1.47 -6.59
N VAL A 53 -43.52 0.94 -5.88
CA VAL A 53 -43.37 0.55 -4.47
C VAL A 53 -42.33 -0.56 -4.30
N LYS A 54 -42.34 -1.58 -5.16
CA LYS A 54 -41.32 -2.64 -5.16
C LYS A 54 -39.91 -2.09 -5.40
N GLN A 55 -39.78 -1.11 -6.30
CA GLN A 55 -38.51 -0.44 -6.59
C GLN A 55 -38.03 0.39 -5.40
N ARG A 56 -38.91 1.22 -4.80
CA ARG A 56 -38.60 2.02 -3.60
C ARG A 56 -38.15 1.13 -2.43
N ARG A 57 -38.93 0.10 -2.08
CA ARG A 57 -38.56 -0.87 -1.02
C ARG A 57 -37.26 -1.61 -1.31
N ARG A 58 -36.92 -1.85 -2.59
CA ARG A 58 -35.63 -2.45 -2.98
C ARG A 58 -34.49 -1.45 -2.81
N GLN A 59 -34.70 -0.19 -3.18
CA GLN A 59 -33.73 0.90 -3.02
C GLN A 59 -33.47 1.17 -1.53
N GLU A 60 -34.51 1.30 -0.70
CA GLU A 60 -34.41 1.49 0.75
C GLU A 60 -33.62 0.34 1.41
N ARG A 61 -33.99 -0.92 1.12
CA ARG A 61 -33.25 -2.09 1.63
C ARG A 61 -31.78 -2.09 1.17
N ARG A 62 -31.51 -1.69 -0.07
CA ARG A 62 -30.13 -1.61 -0.57
C ARG A 62 -29.36 -0.48 0.11
N ALA A 63 -29.99 0.67 0.31
CA ALA A 63 -29.40 1.82 0.99
C ALA A 63 -29.07 1.47 2.44
N PHE A 64 -30.00 0.83 3.17
CA PHE A 64 -29.77 0.34 4.53
C PHE A 64 -28.57 -0.62 4.61
N LYS A 65 -28.51 -1.62 3.72
CA LYS A 65 -27.38 -2.56 3.67
C LYS A 65 -26.05 -1.86 3.37
N THR A 66 -26.06 -0.91 2.43
CA THR A 66 -24.86 -0.13 2.11
C THR A 66 -24.42 0.74 3.27
N ALA A 67 -25.35 1.42 3.96
CA ALA A 67 -25.05 2.26 5.11
C ALA A 67 -24.48 1.44 6.28
N ASN A 68 -25.08 0.30 6.61
CA ASN A 68 -24.56 -0.61 7.64
C ASN A 68 -23.14 -1.09 7.30
N ASP A 69 -22.95 -1.66 6.10
CA ASP A 69 -21.65 -2.22 5.72
C ASP A 69 -20.55 -1.15 5.64
N LYS A 70 -20.92 0.08 5.27
CA LYS A 70 -20.04 1.24 5.29
C LYS A 70 -19.64 1.58 6.73
N ALA A 71 -20.61 1.74 7.64
CA ALA A 71 -20.34 2.03 9.05
C ALA A 71 -19.44 0.97 9.72
N VAL A 72 -19.68 -0.32 9.45
CA VAL A 72 -18.83 -1.41 9.96
C VAL A 72 -17.41 -1.35 9.38
N THR A 73 -17.25 -0.95 8.11
CA THR A 73 -15.93 -0.83 7.46
C THR A 73 -15.16 0.36 8.01
N GLU A 74 -15.81 1.51 8.15
CA GLU A 74 -15.20 2.75 8.65
C GLU A 74 -14.82 2.67 10.14
N ALA A 75 -15.40 1.72 10.88
CA ALA A 75 -15.05 1.46 12.28
C ALA A 75 -13.73 0.68 12.47
N THR A 76 -13.11 0.17 11.40
CA THR A 76 -11.82 -0.54 11.48
C THR A 76 -10.65 0.36 11.13
N ALA A 77 -9.45 0.05 11.63
CA ALA A 77 -8.23 0.82 11.32
C ALA A 77 -7.94 0.90 9.81
N THR A 78 -7.92 -0.24 9.12
CA THR A 78 -7.63 -0.30 7.68
C THR A 78 -8.76 0.22 6.78
N GLY A 79 -9.99 0.30 7.29
CA GLY A 79 -11.17 0.78 6.56
C GLY A 79 -11.61 2.19 6.94
N SER A 80 -10.85 2.89 7.80
CA SER A 80 -11.16 4.23 8.28
C SER A 80 -11.35 5.23 7.14
N ALA A 81 -12.39 6.07 7.26
CA ALA A 81 -12.66 7.15 6.31
C ALA A 81 -11.53 8.20 6.21
N GLN A 82 -10.65 8.27 7.22
CA GLN A 82 -9.50 9.18 7.22
C GLN A 82 -8.34 8.64 6.38
N ARG A 83 -8.33 7.34 6.08
CA ARG A 83 -7.24 6.66 5.38
C ARG A 83 -7.52 6.53 3.88
N ILE A 84 -6.90 7.37 3.08
CA ILE A 84 -7.06 7.37 1.61
C ILE A 84 -5.83 6.83 0.90
N ASP A 85 -4.66 7.14 1.43
CA ASP A 85 -3.36 6.75 0.87
C ASP A 85 -2.56 5.94 1.91
N ASP A 86 -1.31 5.66 1.58
CA ASP A 86 -0.32 5.16 2.50
C ASP A 86 -0.17 6.13 3.67
N GLU A 87 -0.47 5.66 4.88
CA GLU A 87 -0.29 6.45 6.09
C GLU A 87 0.86 5.88 6.90
N THR A 88 1.82 6.75 7.21
CA THR A 88 2.81 6.47 8.24
C THR A 88 2.15 6.73 9.58
N GLU A 89 2.30 5.75 10.45
CA GLU A 89 2.25 5.67 11.91
C GLU A 89 1.56 4.36 12.30
N GLY A 90 0.79 3.73 11.40
CA GLY A 90 0.11 2.47 11.67
C GLY A 90 -0.78 2.52 12.90
N ILE A 91 -0.97 3.71 13.50
CA ILE A 91 -1.58 3.84 14.80
C ILE A 91 -3.04 3.44 14.62
N LEU A 92 -3.51 2.86 15.69
CA LEU A 92 -4.86 2.49 16.02
C LEU A 92 -5.81 3.67 16.40
N PRO A 93 -5.56 4.99 16.24
CA PRO A 93 -6.49 5.96 16.82
C PRO A 93 -7.76 6.08 15.96
N SER A 94 -7.80 5.44 14.79
CA SER A 94 -8.97 5.40 13.90
C SER A 94 -9.82 4.15 14.07
N SER A 95 -9.32 3.09 14.73
CA SER A 95 -10.23 2.01 15.12
C SER A 95 -11.06 2.51 16.30
N VAL A 96 -12.34 2.75 16.03
CA VAL A 96 -13.33 3.04 17.08
C VAL A 96 -13.62 1.78 17.91
N THR A 97 -13.07 0.63 17.50
CA THR A 97 -13.32 -0.68 18.08
C THR A 97 -12.11 -1.15 18.90
N GLU A 98 -12.35 -1.56 20.15
CA GLU A 98 -11.32 -2.14 21.02
C GLU A 98 -10.69 -3.41 20.42
N GLU A 99 -9.41 -3.62 20.73
CA GLU A 99 -8.68 -4.83 20.36
C GLU A 99 -9.41 -6.10 20.83
N GLY A 100 -9.42 -7.12 19.96
CA GLY A 100 -10.06 -8.41 20.24
C GLY A 100 -11.57 -8.42 20.06
N ARG A 101 -12.21 -7.27 19.75
CA ARG A 101 -13.63 -7.22 19.36
C ARG A 101 -13.81 -7.25 17.84
N ILE A 102 -15.05 -7.51 17.40
CA ILE A 102 -15.44 -7.31 16.01
C ILE A 102 -15.98 -5.88 15.84
N ALA A 103 -15.66 -5.24 14.72
CA ALA A 103 -16.18 -3.92 14.36
C ALA A 103 -17.69 -3.96 14.03
N GLY A 104 -18.19 -5.14 13.64
CA GLY A 104 -19.61 -5.37 13.40
C GLY A 104 -19.87 -6.52 12.44
N ILE A 105 -21.14 -6.66 12.06
CA ILE A 105 -21.62 -7.70 11.14
C ILE A 105 -22.10 -7.05 9.84
N LEU A 106 -21.53 -7.49 8.71
CA LEU A 106 -21.96 -7.07 7.38
C LEU A 106 -23.31 -7.69 7.01
N GLN A 107 -24.17 -6.91 6.37
CA GLN A 107 -25.43 -7.37 5.75
C GLN A 107 -25.18 -8.16 4.45
N ARG A 108 -23.96 -8.11 3.92
CA ARG A 108 -23.53 -8.83 2.72
C ARG A 108 -22.17 -9.48 2.96
N PRO A 109 -22.01 -10.77 2.64
CA PRO A 109 -20.74 -11.46 2.84
C PRO A 109 -19.64 -10.90 1.93
N ARG A 110 -18.49 -10.56 2.52
CA ARG A 110 -17.28 -10.10 1.83
C ARG A 110 -16.32 -11.27 1.67
N SER A 111 -15.48 -11.26 0.62
CA SER A 111 -14.40 -12.25 0.46
C SER A 111 -13.15 -11.76 1.18
N CYS A 112 -12.52 -12.63 1.97
CA CYS A 112 -11.23 -12.34 2.60
C CYS A 112 -10.17 -12.04 1.54
N TYR A 113 -9.37 -10.99 1.74
CA TYR A 113 -8.31 -10.61 0.82
C TYR A 113 -7.24 -11.71 0.66
N VAL A 114 -6.92 -12.46 1.72
CA VAL A 114 -5.93 -13.54 1.68
C VAL A 114 -6.58 -14.84 1.18
N CYS A 115 -7.41 -15.50 2.01
CA CYS A 115 -7.90 -16.85 1.74
C CYS A 115 -9.16 -16.93 0.86
N LYS A 116 -9.72 -15.78 0.44
CA LYS A 116 -10.93 -15.65 -0.41
C LYS A 116 -12.24 -16.17 0.19
N THR A 117 -12.20 -16.81 1.36
CA THR A 117 -13.38 -17.28 2.11
C THR A 117 -14.34 -16.13 2.40
N ARG A 118 -15.64 -16.40 2.27
CA ARG A 118 -16.71 -15.43 2.55
C ARG A 118 -16.91 -15.27 4.06
N PHE A 119 -17.03 -14.04 4.53
CA PHE A 119 -17.22 -13.72 5.95
C PHE A 119 -18.16 -12.50 6.12
N VAL A 120 -18.74 -12.36 7.31
CA VAL A 120 -19.59 -11.21 7.70
C VAL A 120 -19.12 -10.53 8.99
N GLU A 121 -18.43 -11.24 9.87
CA GLU A 121 -17.85 -10.68 11.10
C GLU A 121 -16.53 -9.96 10.79
N VAL A 122 -16.52 -8.64 10.98
CA VAL A 122 -15.39 -7.79 10.61
C VAL A 122 -14.47 -7.58 11.81
N ASP A 123 -13.19 -7.81 11.63
CA ASP A 123 -12.15 -7.59 12.63
C ASP A 123 -12.00 -6.10 12.99
N TYR A 124 -11.62 -5.77 14.23
CA TYR A 124 -11.44 -4.37 14.68
C TYR A 124 -10.35 -3.61 13.89
N PHE A 125 -9.36 -4.31 13.34
CA PHE A 125 -8.25 -3.72 12.60
C PHE A 125 -8.47 -3.87 11.08
N TYR A 126 -8.74 -5.09 10.63
CA TYR A 126 -8.82 -5.44 9.20
C TYR A 126 -10.25 -5.48 8.67
N HIS A 127 -10.62 -4.51 7.81
CA HIS A 127 -11.92 -4.54 7.15
C HIS A 127 -12.05 -5.64 6.07
N GLN A 128 -10.94 -6.12 5.50
CA GLN A 128 -10.93 -7.05 4.37
C GLN A 128 -10.34 -8.45 4.68
N LEU A 129 -10.05 -8.76 5.94
CA LEU A 129 -9.59 -10.10 6.35
C LEU A 129 -10.63 -10.82 7.19
N CYS A 130 -10.76 -12.14 7.01
CA CYS A 130 -11.49 -12.95 7.98
C CYS A 130 -10.69 -13.07 9.29
N GLN A 131 -11.36 -13.43 10.38
CA GLN A 131 -10.77 -13.51 11.73
C GLN A 131 -9.45 -14.32 11.79
N LYS A 132 -9.38 -15.47 11.11
CA LYS A 132 -8.16 -16.29 11.04
C LYS A 132 -6.99 -15.54 10.37
N CYS A 133 -7.22 -14.97 9.20
CA CYS A 133 -6.17 -14.25 8.47
C CYS A 133 -5.76 -12.96 9.19
N ALA A 134 -6.71 -12.28 9.84
CA ALA A 134 -6.44 -11.11 10.67
C ALA A 134 -5.48 -11.44 11.83
N ALA A 135 -5.74 -12.53 12.56
CA ALA A 135 -4.89 -12.99 13.65
C ALA A 135 -3.47 -13.37 13.17
N GLU A 136 -3.37 -14.07 12.04
CA GLU A 136 -2.09 -14.42 11.44
C GLU A 136 -1.29 -13.18 11.02
N ASN A 137 -1.94 -12.20 10.36
CA ASN A 137 -1.27 -10.97 9.95
C ASN A 137 -0.80 -10.16 11.16
N ARG A 138 -1.60 -10.03 12.23
CA ARG A 138 -1.14 -9.41 13.49
C ARG A 138 0.09 -10.10 14.09
N THR A 139 0.09 -11.43 14.11
CA THR A 139 1.25 -12.20 14.60
C THR A 139 2.50 -11.87 13.79
N LYS A 140 2.37 -11.75 12.46
CA LYS A 140 3.47 -11.40 11.57
C LYS A 140 3.89 -9.93 11.68
N ARG A 141 2.98 -9.01 12.00
CA ARG A 141 3.32 -7.61 12.32
C ARG A 141 4.25 -7.54 13.52
N GLU A 142 4.01 -8.32 14.55
CA GLU A 142 4.84 -8.27 15.77
C GLU A 142 6.05 -9.22 15.74
N ALA A 143 6.25 -9.98 14.66
CA ALA A 143 7.37 -10.90 14.54
C ALA A 143 8.73 -10.16 14.52
N ARG A 144 9.68 -10.67 15.32
CA ARG A 144 11.02 -10.12 15.54
C ARG A 144 12.07 -11.22 15.38
N ALA A 145 13.31 -10.83 15.15
CA ALA A 145 14.48 -11.70 15.22
C ALA A 145 15.62 -10.98 15.95
N ASP A 146 16.55 -11.70 16.60
CA ASP A 146 17.78 -11.08 17.09
C ASP A 146 18.78 -10.93 15.93
N LEU A 147 19.00 -9.69 15.50
CA LEU A 147 19.93 -9.34 14.43
C LEU A 147 21.17 -8.62 14.98
N THR A 148 21.44 -8.73 16.28
CA THR A 148 22.61 -8.11 16.91
C THR A 148 23.90 -8.54 16.21
N GLY A 149 24.69 -7.56 15.78
CA GLY A 149 25.96 -7.79 15.08
C GLY A 149 25.82 -8.09 13.58
N LYS A 150 24.60 -8.20 13.04
CA LYS A 150 24.36 -8.36 11.60
C LYS A 150 24.37 -7.03 10.88
N ARG A 151 24.74 -7.05 9.60
CA ARG A 151 24.75 -5.90 8.69
C ARG A 151 23.70 -6.06 7.60
N ALA A 152 22.92 -5.02 7.37
CA ALA A 152 21.84 -5.00 6.40
C ALA A 152 21.98 -3.83 5.41
N LEU A 153 21.78 -4.11 4.12
CA LEU A 153 21.58 -3.11 3.08
C LEU A 153 20.13 -3.14 2.62
N LEU A 154 19.43 -2.01 2.78
CA LEU A 154 18.05 -1.84 2.38
C LEU A 154 17.93 -0.72 1.34
N THR A 155 17.54 -1.07 0.11
CA THR A 155 17.31 -0.04 -0.90
C THR A 155 15.95 0.64 -0.70
N GLY A 156 15.90 1.97 -0.84
CA GLY A 156 14.65 2.73 -0.72
C GLY A 156 14.10 2.77 0.71
N GLY A 157 14.95 2.91 1.73
CA GLY A 157 14.57 2.84 3.15
C GLY A 157 14.02 4.13 3.76
N ARG A 158 13.92 5.23 3.00
CA ARG A 158 13.50 6.56 3.53
C ARG A 158 12.06 6.60 4.03
N ALA A 159 11.13 5.98 3.31
CA ALA A 159 9.70 6.22 3.47
C ALA A 159 8.88 4.97 3.12
N LYS A 160 7.57 5.02 3.38
CA LYS A 160 6.62 3.94 3.12
C LYS A 160 7.12 2.60 3.70
N ILE A 161 6.92 1.48 3.01
CA ILE A 161 7.34 0.15 3.46
C ILE A 161 8.82 0.12 3.86
N GLY A 162 9.68 0.78 3.08
CA GLY A 162 11.13 0.80 3.31
C GLY A 162 11.48 1.36 4.69
N MET A 163 10.81 2.41 5.14
CA MET A 163 11.04 2.96 6.48
C MET A 163 10.69 1.94 7.57
N TYR A 164 9.56 1.24 7.44
CA TYR A 164 9.15 0.23 8.42
C TYR A 164 10.04 -1.01 8.43
N ILE A 165 10.60 -1.40 7.27
CA ILE A 165 11.63 -2.45 7.21
C ILE A 165 12.90 -1.98 7.94
N ALA A 166 13.35 -0.75 7.68
CA ALA A 166 14.53 -0.18 8.34
C ALA A 166 14.35 -0.16 9.86
N LEU A 167 13.20 0.33 10.35
CA LEU A 167 12.88 0.36 11.78
C LEU A 167 12.90 -1.04 12.40
N ARG A 168 12.39 -2.07 11.71
CA ARG A 168 12.48 -3.46 12.19
C ARG A 168 13.93 -3.91 12.33
N LEU A 169 14.73 -3.76 11.27
CA LEU A 169 16.15 -4.14 11.28
C LEU A 169 16.92 -3.45 12.41
N LEU A 170 16.72 -2.13 12.57
CA LEU A 170 17.37 -1.31 13.59
C LEU A 170 16.94 -1.69 15.01
N ARG A 171 15.64 -1.90 15.24
CA ARG A 171 15.08 -2.30 16.54
C ARG A 171 15.44 -3.74 16.92
N ASP A 172 15.77 -4.57 15.94
CA ASP A 172 16.18 -5.96 16.12
C ASP A 172 17.70 -6.14 16.24
N GLY A 173 18.48 -5.08 16.11
CA GLY A 173 19.90 -5.11 16.44
C GLY A 173 20.87 -4.87 15.29
N ALA A 174 20.38 -4.81 14.05
CA ALA A 174 21.23 -4.76 12.87
C ALA A 174 21.87 -3.38 12.65
N HIS A 175 23.12 -3.38 12.19
CA HIS A 175 23.69 -2.22 11.50
C HIS A 175 23.06 -2.10 10.12
N THR A 176 22.35 -1.00 9.88
CA THR A 176 21.48 -0.88 8.71
C THR A 176 21.90 0.30 7.85
N THR A 177 22.37 0.01 6.65
CA THR A 177 22.58 0.99 5.58
C THR A 177 21.31 1.08 4.74
N ILE A 178 20.67 2.24 4.72
CA ILE A 178 19.53 2.50 3.84
C ILE A 178 19.96 3.34 2.64
N THR A 179 19.30 3.15 1.51
CA THR A 179 19.49 4.02 0.34
C THR A 179 18.26 4.85 0.03
N THR A 180 18.48 6.05 -0.52
CA THR A 180 17.40 6.96 -0.93
C THR A 180 17.93 8.04 -1.86
N ARG A 181 17.04 8.65 -2.65
CA ARG A 181 17.35 9.87 -3.40
C ARG A 181 17.36 11.12 -2.51
N PHE A 182 16.68 11.08 -1.36
CA PHE A 182 16.51 12.21 -0.43
C PHE A 182 17.08 11.86 0.96
N PRO A 183 18.42 11.90 1.13
CA PRO A 183 19.08 11.48 2.36
C PRO A 183 18.79 12.40 3.55
N LYS A 184 18.69 13.72 3.38
CA LYS A 184 18.39 14.61 4.52
C LYS A 184 16.97 14.44 5.02
N ASP A 185 15.99 14.24 4.14
CA ASP A 185 14.63 13.87 4.54
C ASP A 185 14.60 12.55 5.32
N ALA A 186 15.35 11.53 4.89
CA ALA A 186 15.47 10.28 5.65
C ALA A 186 16.00 10.55 7.08
N ILE A 187 17.09 11.32 7.20
CA ILE A 187 17.67 11.65 8.50
C ILE A 187 16.66 12.35 9.41
N ARG A 188 15.89 13.32 8.89
CA ARG A 188 14.82 14.00 9.65
C ARG A 188 13.78 13.02 10.16
N ARG A 189 13.33 12.09 9.31
CA ARG A 189 12.32 11.09 9.66
C ARG A 189 12.80 10.13 10.74
N PHE A 190 13.98 9.53 10.56
CA PHE A 190 14.52 8.59 11.54
C PHE A 190 14.83 9.28 12.88
N LYS A 191 15.30 10.53 12.86
CA LYS A 191 15.54 11.31 14.09
C LYS A 191 14.25 11.69 14.83
N ALA A 192 13.14 11.84 14.11
CA ALA A 192 11.84 12.14 14.72
C ALA A 192 11.21 10.94 15.45
N MET A 193 11.75 9.73 15.29
CA MET A 193 11.29 8.56 16.04
C MET A 193 11.67 8.68 17.51
N GLU A 194 10.72 8.38 18.40
CA GLU A 194 10.88 8.47 19.86
C GLU A 194 12.05 7.61 20.35
N ASP A 195 12.21 6.42 19.79
CA ASP A 195 13.25 5.44 20.13
C ASP A 195 14.54 5.61 19.32
N SER A 196 14.69 6.70 18.56
CA SER A 196 15.84 6.88 17.67
C SER A 196 17.19 6.88 18.38
N GLY A 197 17.25 7.37 19.63
CA GLY A 197 18.46 7.34 20.45
C GLY A 197 19.03 5.94 20.67
N ASP A 198 18.21 4.89 20.63
CA ASP A 198 18.63 3.51 20.91
C ASP A 198 19.39 2.87 19.75
N TRP A 199 19.19 3.36 18.52
CA TRP A 199 19.72 2.72 17.31
C TRP A 199 20.30 3.69 16.26
N MET A 200 20.25 5.01 16.46
CA MET A 200 20.74 5.99 15.48
C MET A 200 22.19 5.73 15.06
N HIS A 201 23.04 5.35 16.01
CA HIS A 201 24.45 5.01 15.80
C HIS A 201 24.67 3.79 14.89
N ARG A 202 23.63 2.96 14.66
CA ARG A 202 23.64 1.81 13.75
C ARG A 202 23.02 2.10 12.38
N LEU A 203 22.39 3.27 12.21
CA LEU A 203 21.83 3.70 10.95
C LEU A 203 22.91 4.39 10.11
N GLU A 204 22.95 4.04 8.83
CA GLU A 204 23.67 4.76 7.81
C GLU A 204 22.74 5.12 6.64
N VAL A 205 22.82 6.36 6.15
CA VAL A 205 21.99 6.85 5.04
C VAL A 205 22.85 7.15 3.81
N VAL A 206 22.59 6.44 2.71
CA VAL A 206 23.28 6.66 1.44
C VAL A 206 22.35 7.33 0.42
N GLY A 207 22.70 8.56 0.05
CA GLY A 207 22.11 9.28 -1.07
C GLY A 207 22.55 8.65 -2.40
N ILE A 208 21.59 8.14 -3.18
CA ILE A 208 21.86 7.45 -4.45
C ILE A 208 20.65 7.51 -5.39
N ASP A 209 20.93 7.46 -6.70
CA ASP A 209 19.94 7.20 -7.73
C ASP A 209 20.16 5.83 -8.39
N LEU A 210 19.29 4.86 -8.11
CA LEU A 210 19.37 3.50 -8.67
C LEU A 210 19.02 3.43 -10.16
N ARG A 211 18.60 4.55 -10.77
CA ARG A 211 18.51 4.68 -12.22
C ARG A 211 19.88 4.81 -12.87
N ASP A 212 20.93 5.09 -12.09
CA ASP A 212 22.31 5.14 -12.55
C ASP A 212 23.06 3.86 -12.14
N PRO A 213 23.34 2.93 -13.09
CA PRO A 213 24.05 1.70 -12.78
C PRO A 213 25.44 1.91 -12.19
N ALA A 214 26.12 3.01 -12.52
CA ALA A 214 27.45 3.29 -11.98
C ALA A 214 27.39 3.54 -10.46
N GLN A 215 26.32 4.18 -9.99
CA GLN A 215 26.12 4.38 -8.57
C GLN A 215 25.78 3.07 -7.84
N ALA A 216 24.98 2.18 -8.46
CA ALA A 216 24.70 0.85 -7.89
C ALA A 216 25.99 0.03 -7.74
N VAL A 217 26.90 0.12 -8.73
CA VAL A 217 28.24 -0.48 -8.64
C VAL A 217 29.05 0.13 -7.50
N ALA A 218 29.13 1.46 -7.41
CA ALA A 218 29.87 2.14 -6.35
C ALA A 218 29.33 1.83 -4.94
N LEU A 219 28.00 1.68 -4.80
CA LEU A 219 27.38 1.23 -3.56
C LEU A 219 27.82 -0.20 -3.20
N ALA A 220 27.82 -1.11 -4.17
CA ALA A 220 28.25 -2.49 -3.94
C ALA A 220 29.73 -2.58 -3.56
N ASP A 221 30.59 -1.79 -4.20
CA ASP A 221 32.02 -1.74 -3.91
C ASP A 221 32.25 -1.22 -2.47
N ARG A 222 31.58 -0.14 -2.08
CA ARG A 222 31.63 0.40 -0.71
C ARG A 222 31.15 -0.61 0.34
N MET A 223 30.08 -1.34 0.03
CA MET A 223 29.55 -2.34 0.96
C MET A 223 30.49 -3.54 1.11
N THR A 224 31.17 -3.91 0.03
CA THR A 224 32.22 -4.93 0.00
C THR A 224 33.41 -4.50 0.86
N GLU A 225 33.88 -3.25 0.71
CA GLU A 225 34.99 -2.68 1.50
C GLU A 225 34.69 -2.66 3.00
N ALA A 226 33.43 -2.42 3.36
CA ALA A 226 33.00 -2.40 4.75
C ALA A 226 32.87 -3.82 5.38
N GLY A 227 33.00 -4.89 4.59
CA GLY A 227 33.08 -6.28 5.06
C GLY A 227 31.81 -7.13 4.83
N PRO A 228 31.64 -8.26 5.56
CA PRO A 228 30.52 -9.19 5.38
C PRO A 228 29.13 -8.54 5.50
N LEU A 229 28.19 -8.94 4.63
CA LEU A 229 26.82 -8.43 4.60
C LEU A 229 25.82 -9.56 4.84
N ASP A 230 25.04 -9.51 5.91
CA ASP A 230 24.10 -10.58 6.27
C ASP A 230 22.77 -10.48 5.53
N ILE A 231 22.31 -9.27 5.26
CA ILE A 231 20.97 -9.01 4.73
C ILE A 231 21.05 -8.01 3.57
N LEU A 232 20.49 -8.38 2.42
CA LEU A 232 20.25 -7.50 1.27
C LEU A 232 18.75 -7.47 0.98
N ILE A 233 18.13 -6.31 1.09
CA ILE A 233 16.72 -6.10 0.74
C ILE A 233 16.64 -5.14 -0.44
N ASN A 234 16.32 -5.69 -1.61
CA ASN A 234 16.02 -4.92 -2.81
C ASN A 234 14.57 -4.45 -2.77
N ASN A 235 14.31 -3.37 -2.04
CA ASN A 235 12.98 -2.81 -1.82
C ASN A 235 12.66 -1.63 -2.75
N ALA A 236 13.65 -0.81 -3.13
CA ALA A 236 13.44 0.32 -4.02
C ALA A 236 12.87 -0.17 -5.37
N THR A 237 11.62 0.17 -5.64
CA THR A 237 10.97 -0.12 -6.92
C THR A 237 10.11 1.06 -7.36
N GLN A 238 10.14 1.36 -8.65
CA GLN A 238 9.24 2.30 -9.31
C GLN A 238 8.04 1.53 -9.83
N THR A 239 6.88 1.83 -9.28
CA THR A 239 5.60 1.40 -9.86
C THR A 239 5.22 2.41 -10.92
N VAL A 240 4.90 3.65 -10.53
CA VAL A 240 4.54 4.73 -11.45
C VAL A 240 5.60 5.84 -11.45
N ARG A 241 5.84 6.46 -12.61
CA ARG A 241 6.55 7.74 -12.70
C ARG A 241 5.64 8.88 -12.29
N ARG A 242 6.12 9.72 -11.38
CA ARG A 242 5.46 10.93 -10.88
C ARG A 242 6.05 12.15 -11.57
N LEU A 243 5.28 13.23 -11.68
CA LEU A 243 5.80 14.50 -12.18
C LEU A 243 6.92 15.03 -11.26
N PRO A 244 7.91 15.76 -11.81
CA PRO A 244 8.93 16.44 -10.99
C PRO A 244 8.35 17.31 -9.87
N SER A 245 7.23 17.99 -10.15
CA SER A 245 6.50 18.84 -9.20
C SER A 245 6.04 18.09 -7.94
N ALA A 246 5.72 16.80 -8.05
CA ALA A 246 5.33 15.96 -6.92
C ALA A 246 6.47 15.82 -5.87
N TYR A 247 7.72 16.01 -6.29
CA TYR A 247 8.91 15.91 -5.44
C TYR A 247 9.43 17.28 -4.97
N ALA A 248 8.82 18.40 -5.39
CA ALA A 248 9.39 19.73 -5.21
C ALA A 248 9.73 20.05 -3.74
N ALA A 249 8.83 19.72 -2.80
CA ALA A 249 9.05 19.95 -1.37
C ALA A 249 10.25 19.16 -0.81
N LEU A 250 10.48 17.94 -1.31
CA LEU A 250 11.62 17.11 -0.92
C LEU A 250 12.92 17.67 -1.51
N VAL A 251 12.91 18.08 -2.79
CA VAL A 251 14.08 18.68 -3.45
C VAL A 251 14.52 19.94 -2.73
N GLU A 252 13.58 20.82 -2.37
CA GLU A 252 13.86 22.01 -1.57
C GLU A 252 14.41 21.63 -0.18
N GLY A 253 13.78 20.66 0.48
CA GLY A 253 14.20 20.17 1.79
C GLY A 253 15.61 19.56 1.86
N GLU A 254 16.13 19.07 0.73
CA GLU A 254 17.52 18.60 0.62
C GLU A 254 18.54 19.75 0.60
N SER A 255 18.12 20.97 0.28
CA SER A 255 18.97 22.16 0.40
C SER A 255 19.02 22.72 1.83
N ALA A 256 18.00 22.43 2.64
CA ALA A 256 17.92 22.88 4.03
C ALA A 256 18.94 22.18 4.95
N GLY A 257 19.24 22.82 6.09
CA GLY A 257 20.06 22.26 7.16
C GLY A 257 19.40 21.05 7.84
N LEU A 258 20.22 20.23 8.50
CA LEU A 258 19.74 19.13 9.33
C LEU A 258 19.45 19.60 10.77
N PRO A 259 18.52 18.95 11.49
CA PRO A 259 18.26 19.24 12.90
C PRO A 259 19.49 18.95 13.77
N ALA A 260 19.68 19.74 14.84
CA ALA A 260 20.81 19.60 15.76
C ALA A 260 20.79 18.28 16.57
N GLY A 261 21.93 17.87 17.12
CA GLY A 261 22.08 16.64 17.93
C GLY A 261 22.73 15.49 17.15
N GLU A 262 22.67 14.28 17.69
CA GLU A 262 23.23 13.08 17.04
C GLU A 262 22.54 12.81 15.69
N LEU A 263 23.36 12.48 14.69
CA LEU A 263 22.94 12.19 13.31
C LEU A 263 23.58 10.88 12.88
N PRO A 264 22.91 10.09 12.02
CA PRO A 264 23.51 8.87 11.49
C PRO A 264 24.65 9.22 10.52
N ALA A 265 25.53 8.25 10.29
CA ALA A 265 26.48 8.34 9.19
C ALA A 265 25.73 8.55 7.87
N HIS A 266 26.15 9.50 7.05
CA HIS A 266 25.49 9.75 5.77
C HIS A 266 26.46 10.23 4.70
N HIS A 267 26.23 9.74 3.48
CA HIS A 267 27.08 9.99 2.32
C HIS A 267 26.23 10.05 1.06
N VAL A 268 26.74 10.69 0.01
CA VAL A 268 26.08 10.73 -1.30
C VAL A 268 27.04 10.13 -2.33
N ILE A 269 26.54 9.17 -3.11
CA ILE A 269 27.27 8.59 -4.24
C ILE A 269 26.87 9.36 -5.50
N GLY A 270 27.85 9.88 -6.23
CA GLY A 270 27.61 10.79 -7.35
C GLY A 270 27.23 12.19 -6.89
N ALA A 271 26.60 12.97 -7.75
CA ALA A 271 26.00 14.23 -7.36
C ALA A 271 24.50 14.02 -7.09
N PHE A 272 23.94 14.75 -6.13
CA PHE A 272 22.49 14.90 -6.07
C PHE A 272 22.03 15.41 -7.47
N ASN A 273 21.13 14.67 -8.13
CA ASN A 273 20.71 14.85 -9.54
C ASN A 273 21.70 14.42 -10.66
N SER A 274 22.78 13.66 -10.42
CA SER A 274 23.71 13.25 -11.50
C SER A 274 23.15 12.21 -12.48
N GLY A 275 22.05 11.52 -12.13
CA GLY A 275 21.37 10.56 -13.00
C GLY A 275 20.22 11.22 -13.76
N ALA A 276 20.51 11.90 -14.88
CA ALA A 276 19.50 12.35 -15.86
C ALA A 276 18.30 13.16 -15.31
N VAL A 277 18.55 14.11 -14.38
CA VAL A 277 17.49 15.02 -13.91
C VAL A 277 17.96 16.47 -13.78
N GLY A 278 18.48 17.00 -14.90
CA GLY A 278 18.31 18.43 -15.17
C GLY A 278 16.83 18.85 -15.17
N GLU A 279 15.89 17.90 -15.35
CA GLU A 279 14.44 18.13 -15.33
C GLU A 279 13.76 18.09 -13.94
N LEU A 280 14.42 17.61 -12.87
CA LEU A 280 13.87 17.81 -11.50
C LEU A 280 14.03 19.27 -11.06
N VAL A 281 14.88 20.03 -11.76
CA VAL A 281 15.11 21.47 -11.59
C VAL A 281 14.36 22.27 -12.65
N GLY A 282 13.39 21.66 -13.35
CA GLY A 282 12.34 22.46 -13.96
C GLY A 282 11.67 23.23 -12.83
N SER A 283 11.75 24.55 -12.87
CA SER A 283 11.11 25.49 -11.94
C SER A 283 9.60 25.34 -11.98
N SER A 284 9.09 24.21 -11.53
CA SER A 284 7.69 24.04 -11.16
C SER A 284 7.57 24.75 -9.83
N GLU A 285 6.98 25.94 -9.84
CA GLU A 285 6.57 26.56 -8.57
C GLU A 285 5.78 25.53 -7.75
N LEU A 286 6.08 25.43 -6.46
CA LEU A 286 5.30 24.59 -5.54
C LEU A 286 3.80 24.95 -5.66
N PRO A 287 2.89 23.99 -5.49
CA PRO A 287 1.47 24.30 -5.31
C PRO A 287 1.30 25.34 -4.20
N ALA A 288 0.41 26.32 -4.38
CA ALA A 288 0.29 27.47 -3.48
C ALA A 288 0.12 27.10 -2.00
N GLY A 289 -0.48 25.93 -1.71
CA GLY A 289 -0.68 25.43 -0.34
C GLY A 289 0.53 24.75 0.33
N VAL A 290 1.61 24.51 -0.41
CA VAL A 290 2.84 23.87 0.09
C VAL A 290 4.05 24.81 -0.02
N ARG A 291 3.87 25.97 -0.67
CA ARG A 291 4.85 27.06 -0.65
C ARG A 291 5.15 27.41 0.81
N ASP A 292 6.44 27.52 1.13
CA ASP A 292 6.97 27.91 2.45
C ASP A 292 6.91 26.85 3.57
N LEU A 293 6.59 25.57 3.28
CA LEU A 293 6.76 24.52 4.29
C LEU A 293 8.24 24.27 4.59
N ALA A 294 8.60 24.33 5.88
CA ALA A 294 9.94 23.99 6.32
C ALA A 294 10.24 22.50 6.07
N ALA A 295 11.48 22.16 5.74
CA ALA A 295 11.89 20.78 5.46
C ALA A 295 11.55 19.79 6.58
N GLN A 296 11.58 20.23 7.84
CA GLN A 296 11.18 19.41 8.99
C GLN A 296 9.65 19.18 9.00
N GLN A 297 8.85 20.19 8.69
CA GLN A 297 7.39 20.06 8.62
C GLN A 297 6.96 19.06 7.54
N VAL A 298 7.64 19.02 6.40
CA VAL A 298 7.38 18.01 5.35
C VAL A 298 7.63 16.59 5.88
N ALA A 299 8.73 16.39 6.61
CA ALA A 299 9.03 15.10 7.22
C ALA A 299 7.96 14.73 8.28
N ASP A 300 7.62 15.65 9.18
CA ASP A 300 6.65 15.43 10.26
C ASP A 300 5.24 15.11 9.70
N LEU A 301 4.78 15.85 8.69
CA LEU A 301 3.48 15.60 8.04
C LEU A 301 3.44 14.23 7.35
N ALA A 302 4.56 13.78 6.78
CA ALA A 302 4.64 12.48 6.13
C ALA A 302 4.76 11.31 7.12
N LEU A 303 5.00 11.59 8.41
CA LEU A 303 5.09 10.58 9.47
C LEU A 303 3.75 10.29 10.16
N VAL A 304 2.73 11.14 9.97
CA VAL A 304 1.44 11.02 10.65
C VAL A 304 0.27 10.87 9.67
N ALA A 305 -0.78 10.17 10.12
CA ALA A 305 -2.01 9.93 9.36
C ALA A 305 -2.83 11.22 9.12
N GLY A 306 -3.76 11.18 8.14
CA GLY A 306 -4.69 12.29 7.89
C GLY A 306 -4.11 13.50 7.13
N ASN A 307 -2.86 13.42 6.67
CA ASN A 307 -2.25 14.46 5.81
C ASN A 307 -2.52 14.27 4.31
N ALA A 308 -3.26 13.23 3.94
CA ALA A 308 -3.60 12.90 2.57
C ALA A 308 -5.12 12.68 2.40
N THR A 309 -5.97 13.45 3.11
CA THR A 309 -7.45 13.38 2.98
C THR A 309 -7.94 13.90 1.62
N ILE A 310 -9.22 13.66 1.26
CA ILE A 310 -9.82 14.17 0.02
C ILE A 310 -9.72 15.70 -0.01
N ALA A 311 -10.09 16.35 1.10
CA ALA A 311 -10.04 17.80 1.22
C ALA A 311 -8.62 18.34 0.94
N LYS A 312 -7.59 17.73 1.54
CA LYS A 312 -6.18 18.12 1.34
C LYS A 312 -5.65 17.83 -0.08
N HIS A 313 -6.19 16.80 -0.74
CA HIS A 313 -5.86 16.56 -2.14
C HIS A 313 -6.47 17.63 -3.05
N LEU A 314 -7.72 18.03 -2.78
CA LEU A 314 -8.43 19.03 -3.56
C LEU A 314 -7.89 20.46 -3.37
N ASP A 315 -7.39 20.79 -2.18
CA ASP A 315 -6.76 22.09 -1.90
C ASP A 315 -5.25 22.14 -2.26
N GLY A 316 -4.66 20.99 -2.63
CA GLY A 316 -3.26 20.87 -3.03
C GLY A 316 -2.26 20.88 -1.87
N THR A 317 -2.70 20.76 -0.61
CA THR A 317 -1.85 20.77 0.60
C THR A 317 -1.47 19.37 1.09
N ALA A 318 -2.00 18.32 0.48
CA ALA A 318 -1.73 16.96 0.93
C ALA A 318 -0.24 16.61 0.85
N ILE A 319 0.24 15.89 1.88
CA ILE A 319 1.57 15.30 1.93
C ILE A 319 1.35 13.81 2.22
N ASP A 320 1.76 12.95 1.29
CA ASP A 320 1.64 11.50 1.45
C ASP A 320 2.73 10.93 2.39
N ALA A 321 2.66 9.64 2.74
CA ALA A 321 3.70 8.99 3.55
C ALA A 321 5.11 9.05 2.93
N GLY A 322 5.20 9.29 1.61
CA GLY A 322 6.43 9.54 0.89
C GLY A 322 6.94 10.98 0.96
N GLY A 323 6.21 11.92 1.57
CA GLY A 323 6.52 13.35 1.53
C GLY A 323 6.23 13.99 0.17
N LEU A 324 5.42 13.34 -0.67
CA LEU A 324 5.05 13.86 -1.99
C LEU A 324 3.80 14.73 -1.89
N VAL A 325 3.77 15.78 -2.72
CA VAL A 325 2.57 16.60 -2.95
C VAL A 325 1.69 15.94 -4.02
N PRO A 326 0.40 16.33 -4.17
CA PRO A 326 -0.50 15.70 -5.12
C PRO A 326 0.04 15.75 -6.56
N ASP A 327 0.21 14.56 -7.14
CA ASP A 327 0.53 14.36 -8.55
C ASP A 327 -0.76 14.44 -9.37
N VAL A 328 -1.21 15.66 -9.69
CA VAL A 328 -2.50 15.94 -10.33
C VAL A 328 -2.45 15.62 -11.82
N VAL A 329 -2.68 14.35 -12.16
CA VAL A 329 -2.71 13.85 -13.54
C VAL A 329 -3.96 13.01 -13.81
N ASP A 330 -4.49 13.08 -15.04
CA ASP A 330 -5.60 12.26 -15.53
C ASP A 330 -5.19 10.83 -15.87
N SER A 331 -3.91 10.61 -16.13
CA SER A 331 -3.35 9.32 -16.55
C SER A 331 -1.93 9.17 -16.02
N ASN A 332 -1.57 7.94 -15.69
CA ASN A 332 -0.23 7.54 -15.32
C ASN A 332 -0.01 6.08 -15.75
N THR A 333 1.21 5.58 -15.58
CA THR A 333 1.58 4.25 -16.07
C THR A 333 0.81 3.11 -15.41
N TRP A 334 0.12 3.31 -14.30
CA TRP A 334 -0.77 2.29 -13.72
C TRP A 334 -1.87 1.86 -14.69
N VAL A 335 -2.46 2.82 -15.42
CA VAL A 335 -3.59 2.58 -16.33
C VAL A 335 -3.18 2.51 -17.80
N GLN A 336 -1.97 2.95 -18.13
CA GLN A 336 -1.49 3.06 -19.51
C GLN A 336 -1.17 1.70 -20.15
N SER A 337 -1.53 1.56 -21.42
CA SER A 337 -1.19 0.44 -22.31
C SER A 337 0.20 0.56 -22.91
N ILE A 338 0.63 -0.46 -23.66
CA ILE A 338 2.02 -0.61 -24.15
C ILE A 338 2.51 0.56 -25.01
N GLU A 339 1.65 1.13 -25.84
CA GLU A 339 1.94 2.26 -26.72
C GLU A 339 2.00 3.61 -26.00
N GLN A 340 1.49 3.66 -24.77
CA GLN A 340 1.42 4.88 -23.96
C GLN A 340 2.61 5.02 -23.01
N ILE A 341 3.42 3.96 -22.82
CA ILE A 341 4.60 3.99 -21.94
C ILE A 341 5.75 4.71 -22.65
N SER A 342 6.25 5.79 -22.04
CA SER A 342 7.40 6.51 -22.58
C SER A 342 8.68 5.66 -22.51
N PRO A 343 9.60 5.75 -23.49
CA PRO A 343 10.88 5.05 -23.42
C PRO A 343 11.70 5.39 -22.18
N VAL A 344 11.61 6.64 -21.70
CA VAL A 344 12.29 7.07 -20.47
C VAL A 344 11.77 6.30 -19.27
N GLU A 345 10.45 6.28 -19.07
CA GLU A 345 9.85 5.57 -17.94
C GLU A 345 10.09 4.06 -18.00
N LEU A 346 10.04 3.46 -19.19
CA LEU A 346 10.40 2.07 -19.40
C LEU A 346 11.82 1.78 -18.87
N LEU A 347 12.79 2.60 -19.26
CA LEU A 347 14.18 2.45 -18.84
C LEU A 347 14.34 2.69 -17.33
N GLU A 348 13.75 3.76 -16.77
CA GLU A 348 13.80 4.03 -15.33
C GLU A 348 13.23 2.87 -14.51
N THR A 349 12.09 2.32 -14.94
CA THR A 349 11.45 1.16 -14.31
C THR A 349 12.36 -0.05 -14.34
N GLN A 350 12.98 -0.35 -15.50
CA GLN A 350 13.89 -1.48 -15.64
C GLN A 350 15.16 -1.30 -14.79
N LEU A 351 15.74 -0.09 -14.78
CA LEU A 351 16.95 0.24 -14.07
C LEU A 351 16.76 0.08 -12.55
N CYS A 352 15.69 0.66 -12.01
CA CYS A 352 15.37 0.62 -10.59
C CYS A 352 14.91 -0.77 -10.15
N ASN A 353 13.99 -1.40 -10.90
CA ASN A 353 13.31 -2.62 -10.42
C ASN A 353 14.10 -3.90 -10.71
N TYR A 354 15.01 -3.90 -11.68
CA TYR A 354 15.72 -5.10 -12.11
C TYR A 354 17.24 -4.90 -12.17
N THR A 355 17.72 -3.93 -12.95
CA THR A 355 19.16 -3.79 -13.23
C THR A 355 19.97 -3.52 -11.96
N ALA A 356 19.55 -2.55 -11.13
CA ALA A 356 20.24 -2.24 -9.89
C ALA A 356 20.21 -3.41 -8.89
N PRO A 357 19.06 -4.04 -8.57
CA PRO A 357 19.02 -5.26 -7.77
C PRO A 357 19.93 -6.37 -8.30
N PHE A 358 19.95 -6.60 -9.61
CA PHE A 358 20.82 -7.61 -10.23
C PHE A 358 22.31 -7.31 -10.01
N ILE A 359 22.72 -6.05 -10.19
CA ILE A 359 24.10 -5.60 -9.93
C ILE A 359 24.47 -5.82 -8.46
N LEU A 360 23.60 -5.41 -7.54
CA LEU A 360 23.82 -5.54 -6.10
C LEU A 360 23.96 -7.02 -5.70
N ILE A 361 23.03 -7.88 -6.12
CA ILE A 361 23.09 -9.33 -5.85
C ILE A 361 24.40 -9.93 -6.37
N SER A 362 24.74 -9.63 -7.63
CA SER A 362 25.94 -10.17 -8.28
C SER A 362 27.23 -9.75 -7.55
N LYS A 363 27.38 -8.46 -7.27
CA LYS A 363 28.61 -7.93 -6.64
C LYS A 363 28.73 -8.24 -5.16
N LEU A 364 27.61 -8.30 -4.43
CA LEU A 364 27.63 -8.53 -2.98
C LEU A 364 27.66 -10.00 -2.60
N ARG A 365 27.40 -10.92 -3.53
CA ARG A 365 27.41 -12.37 -3.28
C ARG A 365 28.65 -12.86 -2.51
N PRO A 366 29.90 -12.46 -2.83
CA PRO A 366 31.07 -12.93 -2.08
C PRO A 366 31.07 -12.55 -0.59
N VAL A 367 30.71 -11.31 -0.26
CA VAL A 367 30.67 -10.83 1.14
C VAL A 367 29.43 -11.35 1.89
N MET A 368 28.36 -11.68 1.17
CA MET A 368 27.20 -12.39 1.73
C MET A 368 27.51 -13.86 2.05
N ALA A 369 28.24 -14.54 1.16
CA ALA A 369 28.72 -15.89 1.40
C ALA A 369 29.66 -15.94 2.62
N GLU A 370 30.49 -14.91 2.80
CA GLU A 370 31.33 -14.76 3.99
C GLU A 370 30.50 -14.55 5.27
N ALA A 371 29.46 -13.73 5.21
CA ALA A 371 28.54 -13.52 6.32
C ALA A 371 27.85 -14.82 6.72
N ALA A 372 27.29 -15.56 5.77
CA ALA A 372 26.65 -16.85 6.01
C ALA A 372 27.59 -17.86 6.67
N ARG A 373 28.87 -17.95 6.25
CA ARG A 373 29.87 -18.82 6.89
C ARG A 373 30.19 -18.44 8.34
N LYS A 374 30.08 -17.15 8.69
CA LYS A 374 30.38 -16.62 10.03
C LYS A 374 29.17 -16.64 10.96
N ALA A 375 27.96 -16.53 10.41
CA ALA A 375 26.73 -16.50 11.17
C ALA A 375 26.47 -17.84 11.88
N ALA A 376 25.99 -17.80 13.12
CA ALA A 376 25.57 -19.01 13.85
C ALA A 376 24.43 -19.76 13.13
N SER A 377 23.57 -19.02 12.41
CA SER A 377 22.51 -19.59 11.58
C SER A 377 23.05 -20.28 10.32
N GLY A 378 24.30 -20.02 9.91
CA GLY A 378 24.86 -20.50 8.63
C GLY A 378 24.25 -19.81 7.40
N ARG A 379 23.58 -18.67 7.58
CA ARG A 379 22.67 -18.06 6.60
C ARG A 379 22.96 -16.58 6.38
N SER A 380 22.73 -16.12 5.15
CA SER A 380 22.50 -14.71 4.80
C SER A 380 21.29 -14.60 3.87
N TYR A 381 20.74 -13.40 3.69
CA TYR A 381 19.40 -13.21 3.12
C TYR A 381 19.40 -12.22 1.98
N VAL A 382 18.83 -12.63 0.84
CA VAL A 382 18.43 -11.70 -0.23
C VAL A 382 16.90 -11.69 -0.31
N VAL A 383 16.30 -10.51 -0.10
CA VAL A 383 14.85 -10.33 -0.26
C VAL A 383 14.59 -9.35 -1.40
N ASN A 384 13.96 -9.84 -2.46
CA ASN A 384 13.57 -9.06 -3.63
C ASN A 384 12.10 -8.66 -3.49
N VAL A 385 11.81 -7.36 -3.31
CA VAL A 385 10.43 -6.88 -3.24
C VAL A 385 9.79 -6.93 -4.63
N SER A 386 8.87 -7.87 -4.77
CA SER A 386 8.10 -8.11 -5.99
C SER A 386 6.62 -7.86 -5.73
N ALA A 387 5.75 -8.31 -6.63
CA ALA A 387 4.32 -8.19 -6.48
C ALA A 387 3.58 -9.17 -7.42
N MET A 388 2.26 -9.30 -7.25
CA MET A 388 1.39 -10.08 -8.14
C MET A 388 1.43 -9.64 -9.63
N GLU A 389 1.94 -8.45 -9.91
CA GLU A 389 2.24 -7.90 -11.24
C GLU A 389 3.29 -8.73 -12.00
N GLY A 390 4.26 -9.29 -11.27
CA GLY A 390 5.33 -10.13 -11.82
C GLY A 390 4.96 -11.60 -12.00
N VAL A 391 3.72 -11.99 -11.68
CA VAL A 391 3.25 -13.38 -11.78
C VAL A 391 2.72 -13.68 -13.18
N PHE A 392 3.21 -14.75 -13.80
CA PHE A 392 2.78 -15.19 -15.14
C PHE A 392 1.43 -15.89 -15.11
N SER A 393 1.23 -16.80 -14.16
CA SER A 393 0.08 -17.72 -14.14
C SER A 393 -1.20 -17.13 -13.53
N ARG A 394 -1.46 -15.83 -13.74
CA ARG A 394 -2.59 -15.11 -13.13
C ARG A 394 -3.84 -15.23 -14.01
N GLY A 395 -4.97 -15.66 -13.42
CA GLY A 395 -6.23 -15.87 -14.17
C GLY A 395 -6.82 -14.61 -14.82
N TYR A 396 -6.54 -13.43 -14.28
CA TYR A 396 -6.88 -12.14 -14.91
C TYR A 396 -5.68 -11.19 -14.82
N LYS A 397 -5.31 -10.59 -15.94
CA LYS A 397 -4.30 -9.53 -16.05
C LYS A 397 -4.85 -8.43 -16.97
N GLY A 398 -4.85 -7.19 -16.48
CA GLY A 398 -5.25 -6.03 -17.28
C GLY A 398 -4.18 -5.64 -18.30
N ALA A 399 -4.53 -4.75 -19.24
CA ALA A 399 -3.59 -4.22 -20.23
C ALA A 399 -2.66 -3.11 -19.68
N GLY A 400 -2.98 -2.57 -18.50
CA GLY A 400 -2.22 -1.51 -17.86
C GLY A 400 -0.86 -1.96 -17.33
N HIS A 401 0.07 -1.01 -17.23
CA HIS A 401 1.34 -1.17 -16.51
C HIS A 401 2.31 -2.26 -17.03
N PRO A 402 2.47 -2.45 -18.35
CA PRO A 402 3.23 -3.58 -18.90
C PRO A 402 4.73 -3.54 -18.55
N ASN A 403 5.34 -2.35 -18.45
CA ASN A 403 6.76 -2.16 -18.10
C ASN A 403 7.09 -2.67 -16.69
N THR A 404 6.30 -2.32 -15.67
CA THR A 404 6.54 -2.79 -14.30
C THR A 404 6.19 -4.25 -14.14
N ASN A 405 5.11 -4.71 -14.79
CA ASN A 405 4.77 -6.14 -14.85
C ASN A 405 5.99 -6.95 -15.35
N ALA A 406 6.61 -6.51 -16.45
CA ALA A 406 7.80 -7.15 -17.01
C ALA A 406 9.01 -7.07 -16.08
N ALA A 407 9.28 -5.91 -15.46
CA ALA A 407 10.41 -5.76 -14.55
C ALA A 407 10.27 -6.60 -13.27
N LYS A 408 9.07 -6.69 -12.69
CA LYS A 408 8.77 -7.55 -11.53
C LYS A 408 8.89 -9.03 -11.88
N ALA A 409 8.43 -9.42 -13.08
CA ALA A 409 8.61 -10.77 -13.61
C ALA A 409 10.10 -11.12 -13.83
N ALA A 410 10.90 -10.17 -14.32
CA ALA A 410 12.35 -10.36 -14.46
C ALA A 410 13.03 -10.60 -13.11
N MET A 411 12.67 -9.84 -12.06
CA MET A 411 13.19 -10.11 -10.72
C MET A 411 12.73 -11.43 -10.12
N ASN A 412 11.48 -11.83 -10.35
CA ASN A 412 11.01 -13.16 -9.98
C ASN A 412 11.83 -14.26 -10.67
N MET A 413 12.19 -14.06 -11.94
CA MET A 413 13.05 -15.00 -12.65
C MET A 413 14.46 -15.06 -12.07
N VAL A 414 15.04 -13.94 -11.62
CA VAL A 414 16.35 -13.94 -10.92
C VAL A 414 16.29 -14.81 -9.68
N THR A 415 15.29 -14.61 -8.81
CA THR A 415 15.10 -15.43 -7.61
C THR A 415 14.93 -16.91 -7.96
N ARG A 416 14.07 -17.23 -8.94
CA ARG A 416 13.82 -18.60 -9.38
C ARG A 416 15.06 -19.29 -9.95
N THR A 417 15.89 -18.55 -10.67
CA THR A 417 17.06 -19.09 -11.37
C THR A 417 18.23 -19.29 -10.41
N SER A 418 18.54 -18.29 -9.59
CA SER A 418 19.77 -18.28 -8.80
C SER A 418 19.56 -18.73 -7.35
N GLY A 419 18.33 -18.73 -6.83
CA GLY A 419 18.08 -18.95 -5.41
C GLY A 419 18.51 -20.34 -4.89
N GLU A 420 18.26 -21.40 -5.66
CA GLU A 420 18.66 -22.76 -5.26
C GLU A 420 20.18 -22.94 -5.27
N GLU A 421 20.85 -22.39 -6.29
CA GLU A 421 22.29 -22.46 -6.43
C GLU A 421 23.00 -21.69 -5.31
N MET A 422 22.62 -20.43 -5.08
CA MET A 422 23.21 -19.59 -4.04
C MET A 422 22.99 -20.13 -2.63
N PHE A 423 21.87 -20.80 -2.36
CA PHE A 423 21.68 -21.48 -1.08
C PHE A 423 22.66 -22.66 -0.93
N LYS A 424 22.73 -23.54 -1.93
CA LYS A 424 23.56 -24.75 -1.88
C LYS A 424 25.06 -24.46 -1.82
N THR A 425 25.53 -23.41 -2.47
CA THR A 425 26.96 -23.09 -2.53
C THR A 425 27.40 -22.14 -1.43
N ASP A 426 26.56 -21.18 -1.04
CA ASP A 426 26.95 -20.05 -0.21
C ASP A 426 26.11 -19.84 1.05
N GLY A 427 25.04 -20.62 1.26
CA GLY A 427 24.11 -20.41 2.39
C GLY A 427 23.28 -19.13 2.26
N ILE A 428 23.10 -18.61 1.03
CA ILE A 428 22.33 -17.38 0.78
C ILE A 428 20.88 -17.72 0.43
N LEU A 429 19.94 -17.30 1.28
CA LEU A 429 18.51 -17.52 1.10
C LEU A 429 17.92 -16.37 0.28
N MET A 430 17.67 -16.62 -1.01
CA MET A 430 17.08 -15.62 -1.92
C MET A 430 15.58 -15.85 -2.11
N THR A 431 14.76 -14.84 -1.81
CA THR A 431 13.31 -14.87 -1.97
C THR A 431 12.78 -13.67 -2.76
N SER A 432 11.65 -13.85 -3.45
CA SER A 432 10.84 -12.74 -3.97
C SER A 432 9.59 -12.63 -3.11
N VAL A 433 9.19 -11.41 -2.71
CA VAL A 433 8.09 -11.20 -1.78
C VAL A 433 7.05 -10.24 -2.34
N ASP A 434 5.78 -10.64 -2.34
CA ASP A 434 4.62 -9.77 -2.52
C ASP A 434 4.31 -9.04 -1.21
N THR A 435 4.27 -7.72 -1.24
CA THR A 435 3.92 -6.88 -0.08
C THR A 435 2.42 -6.86 0.21
N GLY A 436 1.60 -7.46 -0.66
CA GLY A 436 0.16 -7.33 -0.61
C GLY A 436 -0.32 -5.94 -1.08
N TRP A 437 -1.63 -5.76 -1.10
CA TRP A 437 -2.25 -4.54 -1.59
C TRP A 437 -2.34 -3.50 -0.47
N ILE A 438 -1.40 -2.58 -0.49
CA ILE A 438 -1.22 -1.55 0.55
C ILE A 438 -1.47 -0.12 0.04
N THR A 439 -1.25 0.13 -1.25
CA THR A 439 -1.31 1.48 -1.88
C THR A 439 -2.32 1.52 -3.04
N ASP A 440 -2.80 2.72 -3.41
CA ASP A 440 -3.54 2.94 -4.66
C ASP A 440 -2.72 3.81 -5.62
N GLU A 441 -2.22 3.21 -6.69
CA GLU A 441 -1.36 3.89 -7.67
C GLU A 441 -2.12 4.49 -8.86
N ARG A 442 -3.45 4.44 -8.84
CA ARG A 442 -4.29 5.07 -9.89
C ARG A 442 -4.03 6.58 -10.01
N PRO A 443 -4.32 7.17 -11.19
CA PRO A 443 -4.25 8.62 -11.39
C PRO A 443 -5.11 9.39 -10.38
N HIS A 444 -4.80 10.67 -10.19
CA HIS A 444 -5.32 11.49 -9.09
C HIS A 444 -6.85 11.46 -8.99
N PHE A 445 -7.55 11.77 -10.08
CA PHE A 445 -9.02 11.85 -10.06
C PHE A 445 -9.69 10.49 -9.85
N ASP A 446 -9.12 9.42 -10.41
CA ASP A 446 -9.63 8.07 -10.20
C ASP A 446 -9.46 7.62 -8.74
N LYS A 447 -8.28 7.88 -8.15
CA LYS A 447 -8.01 7.63 -6.73
C LYS A 447 -9.06 8.31 -5.85
N LEU A 448 -9.30 9.61 -6.04
CA LEU A 448 -10.27 10.36 -5.25
C LEU A 448 -11.70 9.84 -5.41
N ARG A 449 -12.14 9.61 -6.66
CA ARG A 449 -13.48 9.05 -6.95
C ARG A 449 -13.72 7.70 -6.27
N LEU A 450 -12.68 6.88 -6.17
CA LEU A 450 -12.78 5.57 -5.53
C LEU A 450 -12.74 5.66 -4.01
N ALA A 451 -11.95 6.58 -3.45
CA ALA A 451 -11.98 6.90 -2.03
C ALA A 451 -13.38 7.40 -1.60
N GLU A 452 -14.02 8.29 -2.39
CA GLU A 452 -15.41 8.72 -2.16
C GLU A 452 -16.41 7.55 -2.21
N ALA A 453 -16.13 6.54 -3.03
CA ALA A 453 -16.92 5.31 -3.10
C ALA A 453 -16.62 4.33 -1.95
N GLY A 454 -15.73 4.67 -1.01
CA GLY A 454 -15.37 3.87 0.16
C GLY A 454 -14.32 2.79 -0.12
N PHE A 455 -13.48 2.97 -1.14
CA PHE A 455 -12.36 2.07 -1.40
C PHE A 455 -11.19 2.36 -0.44
N HIS A 456 -10.68 1.31 0.19
CA HIS A 456 -9.45 1.33 0.99
C HIS A 456 -8.61 0.09 0.67
N ALA A 457 -7.28 0.25 0.65
CA ALA A 457 -6.38 -0.88 0.49
C ALA A 457 -6.51 -1.83 1.70
N PRO A 458 -6.54 -3.16 1.49
CA PRO A 458 -6.84 -4.14 2.55
C PRO A 458 -5.78 -4.24 3.65
N LEU A 459 -4.55 -3.82 3.36
CA LEU A 459 -3.37 -3.89 4.24
C LEU A 459 -2.71 -2.51 4.33
N ASP A 460 -1.84 -2.30 5.31
CA ASP A 460 -1.08 -1.05 5.50
C ASP A 460 0.44 -1.20 5.27
N LEU A 461 1.21 -0.13 5.51
CA LEU A 461 2.66 -0.12 5.35
C LEU A 461 3.39 -1.11 6.27
N VAL A 462 2.87 -1.33 7.49
CA VAL A 462 3.45 -2.25 8.47
C VAL A 462 3.23 -3.70 8.05
N ASP A 463 2.05 -4.00 7.48
CA ASP A 463 1.74 -5.31 6.88
C ASP A 463 2.65 -5.61 5.69
N GLY A 464 2.90 -4.61 4.85
CA GLY A 464 3.85 -4.70 3.74
C GLY A 464 5.27 -4.99 4.23
N ALA A 465 5.72 -4.27 5.26
CA ALA A 465 7.05 -4.45 5.83
C ALA A 465 7.20 -5.82 6.52
N ALA A 466 6.17 -6.26 7.23
CA ALA A 466 6.14 -7.58 7.86
C ALA A 466 6.32 -8.71 6.84
N ARG A 467 5.73 -8.60 5.65
CA ARG A 467 5.89 -9.60 4.58
C ARG A 467 7.32 -9.67 4.06
N VAL A 468 7.95 -8.51 3.84
CA VAL A 468 9.35 -8.43 3.37
C VAL A 468 10.32 -8.90 4.45
N TYR A 469 9.99 -8.70 5.72
CA TYR A 469 10.81 -9.10 6.85
C TYR A 469 10.68 -10.58 7.23
N ASP A 470 9.52 -11.21 6.99
CA ASP A 470 9.21 -12.60 7.37
C ASP A 470 10.26 -13.64 6.94
N PRO A 471 10.85 -13.61 5.73
CA PRO A 471 11.85 -14.59 5.33
C PRO A 471 13.12 -14.54 6.20
N ILE A 472 13.47 -13.36 6.71
CA ILE A 472 14.62 -13.17 7.59
C ILE A 472 14.30 -13.77 8.96
N VAL A 473 13.15 -13.41 9.54
CA VAL A 473 12.70 -13.97 10.84
C VAL A 473 12.67 -15.48 10.79
N ARG A 474 12.00 -16.05 9.78
CA ARG A 474 11.89 -17.50 9.61
C ARG A 474 13.25 -18.16 9.38
N GLY A 475 14.15 -17.49 8.68
CA GLY A 475 15.52 -17.96 8.47
C GLY A 475 16.34 -18.04 9.76
N GLU A 476 16.23 -17.02 10.62
CA GLU A 476 16.84 -17.04 11.95
C GLU A 476 16.22 -18.12 12.86
N ASP A 477 14.93 -18.42 12.68
CA ASP A 477 14.24 -19.56 13.32
C ASP A 477 14.57 -20.92 12.67
N GLY A 478 15.47 -20.97 11.69
CA GLY A 478 15.97 -22.20 11.07
C GLY A 478 15.15 -22.73 9.89
N VAL A 479 14.25 -21.93 9.32
CA VAL A 479 13.43 -22.29 8.15
C VAL A 479 14.06 -21.76 6.86
N ASP A 480 14.46 -22.69 5.98
CA ASP A 480 15.11 -22.35 4.72
C ASP A 480 14.09 -21.98 3.62
N LEU A 481 13.82 -20.69 3.46
CA LEU A 481 13.06 -20.13 2.34
C LEU A 481 14.00 -19.59 1.27
N TYR A 482 14.06 -20.24 0.12
CA TYR A 482 14.89 -19.80 -1.01
C TYR A 482 14.26 -20.24 -2.33
N GLY A 483 14.58 -19.53 -3.42
CA GLY A 483 14.12 -19.88 -4.76
C GLY A 483 12.59 -19.90 -4.88
N CYS A 484 11.88 -19.07 -4.10
CA CYS A 484 10.43 -19.02 -4.07
C CYS A 484 9.88 -17.59 -4.15
N PHE A 485 8.67 -17.46 -4.68
CA PHE A 485 7.84 -16.26 -4.56
C PHE A 485 6.91 -16.43 -3.36
N LEU A 486 6.95 -15.51 -2.41
CA LEU A 486 6.13 -15.52 -1.21
C LEU A 486 4.98 -14.55 -1.38
N LYS A 487 3.76 -15.07 -1.19
CA LYS A 487 2.53 -14.29 -1.17
C LYS A 487 1.75 -14.67 0.09
N ASP A 488 1.38 -13.66 0.88
CA ASP A 488 0.69 -13.88 2.16
C ASP A 488 1.43 -14.87 3.08
N TYR A 489 2.75 -14.70 3.22
CA TYR A 489 3.66 -15.51 4.05
C TYR A 489 3.86 -16.98 3.62
N ALA A 490 3.32 -17.38 2.45
CA ALA A 490 3.44 -18.73 1.91
C ALA A 490 4.03 -18.73 0.49
N PRO A 491 4.76 -19.79 0.09
CA PRO A 491 5.16 -19.98 -1.30
C PRO A 491 3.94 -19.99 -2.23
N ALA A 492 4.04 -19.25 -3.33
CA ALA A 492 3.00 -19.10 -4.33
C ALA A 492 3.55 -19.35 -5.74
N ASN A 493 2.64 -19.42 -6.72
CA ASN A 493 3.00 -19.65 -8.11
C ASN A 493 3.76 -18.44 -8.71
N TRP A 494 4.71 -18.76 -9.59
CA TRP A 494 5.45 -17.81 -10.42
C TRP A 494 4.59 -17.17 -11.53
#